data_AF-A0A453K8V8-F1
#
_entry.id   AF-A0A453K8V8-F1
#
_cell.length_a   1.000
_cell.length_b   1.000
_cell.length_c   1.000
_cell.angle_alpha   90.00
_cell.angle_beta   90.00
_cell.angle_gamma   90.00
#
_symmetry.space_group_name_H-M   'P 1'
#
loop_
_entity.id
_entity.type
_entity.pdbx_description
1 polymer ?
#
loop_
_entity_poly.entity_id
_entity_poly.type
_entity_poly.pdbx_seq_one_letter_code
_entity_poly.pdbx_strand_id
1 'polypeptide(L)'
;MVTEEALPTYQTMLNILDGSVGDDTGTSPASWAVWTRAWTAEENRHGDLMNKYMYLAGRVDMRQIEKTIQYLLGAGMVGKHL
;
A
#
# COMPACT_ATOMS: atom_id res chain seq x y z
N MET A 1 -3.47 -9.33 4.39
CA MET A 1 -4.04 -9.43 3.03
C MET A 1 -4.82 -8.17 2.70
N VAL A 2 -6.03 -7.95 3.24
CA VAL A 2 -6.79 -6.69 2.99
C VAL A 2 -5.98 -5.43 3.29
N THR A 3 -5.25 -5.39 4.41
CA THR A 3 -4.41 -4.23 4.78
C THR A 3 -3.22 -4.06 3.85
N GLU A 4 -2.52 -5.13 3.48
CA GLU A 4 -1.38 -5.05 2.56
C GLU A 4 -1.81 -4.57 1.15
N GLU A 5 -3.01 -4.93 0.71
CA GLU A 5 -3.58 -4.46 -0.57
C GLU A 5 -3.96 -2.96 -0.53
N ALA A 6 -3.93 -2.33 0.64
CA ALA A 6 -4.08 -0.88 0.79
C ALA A 6 -2.74 -0.11 0.61
N LEU A 7 -1.70 -0.76 0.08
CA LEU A 7 -0.37 -0.18 -0.15
C LEU A 7 -0.37 1.21 -0.84
N PRO A 8 -1.23 1.50 -1.84
CA PRO A 8 -1.33 2.84 -2.41
C PRO A 8 -1.60 3.94 -1.38
N THR A 9 -2.41 3.66 -0.36
CA THR A 9 -2.68 4.59 0.75
C THR A 9 -1.41 4.86 1.55
N TYR A 10 -0.63 3.82 1.87
CA TYR A 10 0.59 3.97 2.66
C TYR A 10 1.69 4.73 1.91
N GLN A 11 1.89 4.42 0.62
CA GLN A 11 2.84 5.17 -0.20
C GLN A 11 2.43 6.64 -0.34
N THR A 12 1.12 6.91 -0.49
CA THR A 12 0.61 8.29 -0.50
C THR A 12 0.89 8.99 0.83
N MET A 13 0.65 8.32 1.97
CA MET A 13 0.95 8.87 3.29
C MET A 13 2.44 9.20 3.44
N LEU A 14 3.35 8.35 2.95
CA LEU A 14 4.79 8.64 2.96
C LEU A 14 5.15 9.84 2.07
N ASN A 15 4.51 9.97 0.91
CA ASN A 15 4.77 11.06 -0.02
C ASN A 15 4.25 12.42 0.44
N ILE A 16 3.28 12.47 1.37
CA ILE A 16 2.75 13.72 1.93
C ILE A 16 3.36 14.10 3.30
N LEU A 17 4.28 13.30 3.84
CA LEU A 17 4.99 13.65 5.07
C LEU A 17 5.90 14.87 4.82
N ASP A 18 5.79 15.86 5.70
CA ASP A 18 6.66 17.03 5.70
C ASP A 18 8.13 16.65 5.97
N GLY A 19 9.07 17.44 5.46
CA GLY A 19 10.51 17.30 5.76
C GLY A 19 11.34 16.55 4.72
N SER A 20 11.18 16.83 3.42
CA SER A 20 12.00 16.28 2.31
C SER A 20 11.94 14.76 2.11
N VAL A 21 10.93 14.10 2.69
CA VAL A 21 10.71 12.66 2.58
C VAL A 21 9.91 12.30 1.31
N GLY A 22 9.09 13.22 0.82
CA GLY A 22 8.23 13.03 -0.35
C GLY A 22 8.99 12.85 -1.67
N ASP A 23 8.35 12.13 -2.59
CA ASP A 23 8.81 11.97 -3.97
C ASP A 23 8.01 12.86 -4.93
N ASP A 24 8.43 14.12 -5.06
CA ASP A 24 7.71 15.15 -5.84
C ASP A 24 7.58 14.83 -7.34
N THR A 25 8.43 13.94 -7.86
CA THR A 25 8.47 13.61 -9.30
C THR A 25 8.13 12.15 -9.60
N GLY A 26 7.88 11.33 -8.57
CA GLY A 26 7.76 9.87 -8.66
C GLY A 26 9.05 9.15 -9.05
N THR A 27 10.14 9.89 -9.24
CA THR A 27 11.45 9.39 -9.69
C THR A 27 12.61 10.17 -9.07
N SER A 28 12.35 10.95 -8.01
CA SER A 28 13.37 11.80 -7.38
C SER A 28 14.58 10.95 -6.95
N PRO A 29 15.82 11.47 -7.15
CA PRO A 29 17.04 10.80 -6.72
C PRO A 29 17.32 10.99 -5.22
N ALA A 30 16.51 11.76 -4.50
CA ALA A 30 16.65 11.94 -3.06
C ALA A 30 16.59 10.59 -2.33
N SER A 31 17.44 10.40 -1.33
CA SER A 31 17.55 9.12 -0.62
C SER A 31 16.21 8.64 -0.05
N TRP A 32 15.39 9.55 0.46
CA TRP A 32 14.05 9.22 0.97
C TRP A 32 13.08 8.78 -0.13
N ALA A 33 13.09 9.45 -1.29
CA ALA A 33 12.26 9.03 -2.42
C ALA A 33 12.69 7.63 -2.94
N VAL A 34 13.99 7.37 -3.02
CA VAL A 34 14.53 6.04 -3.37
C VAL A 34 14.08 4.99 -2.36
N TRP A 35 14.18 5.29 -1.06
CA TRP A 35 13.71 4.41 0.01
C TRP A 35 12.20 4.13 -0.11
N THR A 36 11.37 5.16 -0.25
CA THR A 36 9.91 5.01 -0.38
C THR A 36 9.55 4.08 -1.54
N ARG A 37 10.14 4.27 -2.72
CA ARG A 37 9.89 3.39 -3.87
C ARG A 37 10.38 1.97 -3.65
N ALA A 38 11.57 1.79 -3.07
CA ALA A 38 12.13 0.46 -2.78
C ALA A 38 11.27 -0.28 -1.74
N TRP A 39 10.89 0.38 -0.66
CA TRP A 39 9.99 -0.14 0.36
C TRP A 39 8.63 -0.54 -0.25
N THR A 40 8.00 0.33 -1.05
CA THR A 40 6.75 -0.01 -1.75
C THR A 40 6.91 -1.24 -2.64
N ALA A 41 8.02 -1.36 -3.38
CA ALA A 41 8.27 -2.53 -4.21
C ALA A 41 8.40 -3.82 -3.38
N GLU A 42 9.01 -3.74 -2.20
CA GLU A 42 9.10 -4.87 -1.29
C GLU A 42 7.73 -5.26 -0.71
N GLU A 43 6.97 -4.29 -0.18
CA GLU A 43 5.65 -4.50 0.44
C GLU A 43 4.60 -5.03 -0.54
N ASN A 44 4.66 -4.64 -1.82
CA ASN A 44 3.72 -5.12 -2.83
C ASN A 44 3.67 -6.67 -2.89
N ARG A 45 4.81 -7.31 -2.68
CA ARG A 45 4.92 -8.78 -2.71
C ARG A 45 4.17 -9.44 -1.55
N HIS A 46 3.96 -8.73 -0.43
CA HIS A 46 3.21 -9.26 0.71
C HIS A 46 1.74 -9.46 0.34
N GLY A 47 1.10 -8.43 -0.24
CA GLY A 47 -0.28 -8.48 -0.75
C GLY A 47 -0.45 -9.60 -1.79
N ASP A 48 0.40 -9.60 -2.82
CA ASP A 48 0.39 -10.59 -3.90
C ASP A 48 0.45 -12.05 -3.40
N LEU A 49 1.38 -12.32 -2.46
CA LEU A 49 1.58 -13.67 -1.94
C LEU A 49 0.35 -14.16 -1.19
N MET A 50 -0.18 -13.34 -0.27
CA MET A 50 -1.35 -13.74 0.51
C MET A 50 -2.61 -13.80 -0.34
N ASN A 51 -2.78 -12.90 -1.32
CA ASN A 51 -3.93 -12.90 -2.20
C ASN A 51 -4.04 -14.23 -2.96
N LYS A 52 -2.96 -14.62 -3.64
CA LYS A 52 -2.88 -15.90 -4.36
C LYS A 52 -3.05 -17.09 -3.43
N TYR A 53 -2.45 -17.05 -2.24
CA TYR A 53 -2.62 -18.11 -1.24
C TYR A 53 -4.09 -18.25 -0.82
N MET A 54 -4.77 -17.15 -0.47
CA MET A 54 -6.18 -17.16 -0.04
C MET A 54 -7.13 -17.59 -1.15
N TYR A 55 -6.87 -17.13 -2.38
CA TYR A 55 -7.60 -17.54 -3.58
C TYR A 55 -7.51 -19.06 -3.78
N LEU A 56 -6.29 -19.61 -3.79
CA LEU A 56 -6.05 -21.04 -4.02
C LEU A 56 -6.47 -21.91 -2.83
N ALA A 57 -6.44 -21.37 -1.60
CA ALA A 57 -6.88 -22.12 -0.43
C ALA A 57 -8.38 -22.46 -0.52
N GLY A 58 -9.19 -21.65 -1.20
CA GLY A 58 -10.63 -21.89 -1.37
C GLY A 58 -11.42 -21.86 -0.05
N ARG A 59 -10.85 -21.23 1.00
CA ARG A 59 -11.42 -21.20 2.37
C ARG A 59 -12.11 -19.89 2.72
N VAL A 60 -12.07 -18.90 1.83
CA VAL A 60 -12.60 -17.55 2.05
C VAL A 60 -13.39 -17.08 0.84
N ASP A 61 -14.33 -16.17 1.05
CA ASP A 61 -15.06 -15.50 -0.03
C ASP A 61 -14.21 -14.35 -0.60
N MET A 62 -13.52 -14.62 -1.70
CA MET A 62 -12.65 -13.65 -2.36
C MET A 62 -13.43 -12.41 -2.84
N ARG A 63 -14.70 -12.56 -3.25
CA ARG A 63 -15.52 -11.43 -3.71
C ARG A 63 -15.77 -10.43 -2.58
N GLN A 64 -16.02 -10.93 -1.37
CA GLN A 64 -16.19 -10.07 -0.19
C GLN A 64 -14.87 -9.39 0.21
N ILE A 65 -13.75 -10.09 0.04
CA ILE A 65 -12.43 -9.50 0.32
C ILE A 65 -12.08 -8.40 -0.68
N GLU A 66 -12.22 -8.64 -1.98
CA GLU A 66 -11.98 -7.65 -3.05
C GLU A 66 -12.85 -6.40 -2.87
N LYS A 67 -14.14 -6.59 -2.55
CA LYS A 67 -15.04 -5.47 -2.23
C LYS A 67 -14.56 -4.68 -1.01
N THR A 68 -14.04 -5.36 0.01
CA THR A 68 -13.48 -4.71 1.21
C THR A 68 -12.23 -3.89 0.86
N ILE A 69 -11.34 -4.42 0.03
CA ILE A 69 -10.13 -3.71 -0.44
C ILE A 69 -10.54 -2.44 -1.21
N GLN A 70 -11.51 -2.57 -2.12
CA GLN A 70 -12.02 -1.42 -2.88
C GLN A 70 -12.57 -0.31 -1.97
N TYR A 71 -13.35 -0.67 -0.95
CA TYR A 71 -13.82 0.32 0.02
C TYR A 71 -12.70 0.93 0.85
N LEU A 72 -11.74 0.12 1.30
CA LEU A 72 -10.62 0.60 2.12
C LEU A 72 -9.76 1.61 1.35
N LEU A 73 -9.42 1.32 0.09
CA LEU A 73 -8.69 2.24 -0.78
C LEU A 73 -9.49 3.53 -1.02
N GLY A 74 -10.78 3.42 -1.30
CA GLY A 74 -11.65 4.58 -1.50
C GLY A 74 -11.86 5.44 -0.24
N ALA A 75 -11.80 4.83 0.94
CA ALA A 75 -11.91 5.53 2.23
C ALA A 75 -10.60 6.18 2.67
N GLY A 76 -9.45 5.62 2.28
CA GLY A 76 -8.14 6.07 2.75
C GLY A 76 -7.91 5.84 4.24
N MET A 77 -6.93 6.54 4.81
CA MET A 77 -6.57 6.48 6.23
C MET A 77 -6.09 7.85 6.70
N VAL A 78 -6.44 8.21 7.93
CA VAL A 78 -5.91 9.41 8.60
C VAL A 78 -4.86 8.98 9.62
N GLY A 79 -3.62 9.43 9.41
CA GLY A 79 -2.57 9.32 10.42
C GLY A 79 -2.82 10.31 11.55
N LYS A 80 -2.77 9.88 12.81
CA LYS A 80 -3.12 10.70 13.98
C LYS A 80 -2.17 11.90 14.24
N HIS A 81 -1.14 12.05 13.40
CA HIS A 81 -0.04 13.00 13.55
C HIS A 81 0.31 13.73 12.24
N LEU A 82 -0.54 13.64 11.21
CA LEU A 82 -0.63 14.58 10.09
C LEU A 82 -1.70 15.61 10.44
#